data_AF-A0A7U0N5C0-F1
#
_entry.id   AF-A0A7U0N5C0-F1
#
_cell.length_a   1.000
_cell.length_b   1.000
_cell.length_c   1.000
_cell.angle_alpha   90.00
_cell.angle_beta   90.00
_cell.angle_gamma   90.00
#
_symmetry.space_group_name_H-M   'P 1'
#
loop_
_entity.id
_entity.type
_entity.pdbx_description
1 polymer ?
#
loop_
_entity_poly.entity_id
_entity_poly.type
_entity_poly.pdbx_seq_one_letter_code
_entity_poly.pdbx_strand_id
1 'polypeptide(L)' 'MRLLNLLRKKILVIMAFLAACLFFYLLALDSYCDEGGTFALGVCSVTRLIPW' A
#
# COMPACT_ATOMS: atom_id res chain seq x y z
N MET A 1 0.41 -8.49 32.05
CA MET A 1 -0.58 -7.96 31.08
C MET A 1 -0.20 -6.63 30.43
N ARG A 2 0.35 -5.61 31.13
CA ARG A 2 0.68 -4.30 30.53
C ARG A 2 1.71 -4.33 29.37
N LEU A 3 2.71 -5.20 29.45
CA LEU A 3 3.77 -5.30 28.45
C LEU A 3 3.26 -5.78 27.07
N LEU A 4 2.28 -6.69 27.07
CA LEU A 4 1.67 -7.23 25.85
C LEU A 4 0.89 -6.14 25.08
N ASN A 5 0.20 -5.26 25.80
CA ASN A 5 -0.56 -4.15 25.19
C ASN A 5 0.33 -3.09 24.54
N LEU A 6 1.53 -2.83 25.10
CA LEU A 6 2.50 -1.91 24.51
C LEU A 6 3.10 -2.48 23.21
N LEU A 7 3.47 -3.76 23.20
CA LEU A 7 3.90 -4.46 21.98
C LEU A 7 2.81 -4.45 20.90
N ARG A 8 1.56 -4.73 21.28
CA ARG A 8 0.43 -4.74 20.35
C ARG A 8 0.15 -3.36 19.75
N LYS A 9 0.20 -2.29 20.56
CA LYS A 9 0.08 -0.91 20.08
C LYS A 9 1.21 -0.56 19.11
N LYS A 10 2.45 -0.93 19.43
CA LYS A 10 3.62 -0.65 18.58
C LYS A 10 3.50 -1.36 17.24
N ILE A 11 3.07 -2.62 17.23
CA ILE A 11 2.79 -3.39 16.01
C ILE A 11 1.66 -2.75 15.20
N LEU A 12 0.56 -2.34 15.85
CA LEU A 12 -0.54 -1.65 15.18
C LEU A 12 -0.09 -0.37 14.47
N VAL A 13 0.76 0.44 15.11
CA VAL A 13 1.30 1.66 14.51
C VAL A 13 2.19 1.33 13.31
N ILE A 14 3.04 0.32 13.41
CA ILE A 14 3.90 -0.12 12.29
C ILE A 14 3.04 -0.63 11.12
N MET A 15 2.02 -1.44 11.40
CA MET A 15 1.11 -1.97 10.38
C MET A 15 0.30 -0.85 9.71
N ALA A 16 -0.17 0.13 10.48
CA ALA A 16 -0.88 1.29 9.94
C ALA A 16 0.04 2.15 9.06
N PHE A 17 1.30 2.34 9.45
CA PHE A 17 2.28 3.06 8.65
C PHE A 17 2.60 2.33 7.34
N LEU A 18 2.85 1.02 7.41
CA LEU A 18 3.05 0.17 6.23
C LEU A 18 1.86 0.23 5.27
N ALA A 19 0.63 0.14 5.80
CA ALA A 19 -0.58 0.23 5.00
C ALA A 19 -0.72 1.59 4.31
N ALA A 20 -0.41 2.69 5.02
CA ALA A 20 -0.42 4.03 4.43
C ALA A 20 0.64 4.17 3.32
N CYS A 21 1.86 3.67 3.54
CA CYS A 21 2.91 3.67 2.51
C CYS A 21 2.50 2.85 1.27
N LEU A 22 1.90 1.68 1.47
CA LEU A 22 1.38 0.86 0.37
C LEU A 22 0.26 1.58 -0.40
N PHE A 23 -0.64 2.26 0.32
CA PHE A 23 -1.72 3.02 -0.29
C PHE A 23 -1.19 4.16 -1.15
N PHE A 24 -0.28 4.98 -0.62
CA PHE A 24 0.34 6.06 -1.40
C PHE A 24 1.16 5.54 -2.58
N TYR A 25 1.84 4.39 -2.43
CA TYR A 25 2.56 3.74 -3.52
C TYR A 25 1.62 3.30 -4.65
N LEU A 26 0.51 2.64 -4.32
CA LEU A 26 -0.50 2.22 -5.30
C LEU A 26 -1.14 3.43 -6.00
N LEU A 27 -1.47 4.48 -5.25
CA LEU A 27 -2.08 5.69 -5.79
C LEU A 27 -1.13 6.44 -6.74
N ALA A 28 0.16 6.49 -6.40
CA ALA A 28 1.18 7.03 -7.30
C ALA A 28 1.36 6.15 -8.55
N LEU A 29 1.29 4.82 -8.39
CA LEU A 29 1.33 3.88 -9.51
C LEU A 29 0.15 4.07 -10.45
N ASP A 30 -1.06 4.23 -9.92
CA ASP A 30 -2.29 4.42 -10.70
C ASP A 30 -2.18 5.66 -11.61
N SER A 31 -1.73 6.79 -11.06
CA SER A 31 -1.43 8.00 -11.84
C SER A 31 -0.37 7.77 -12.91
N TYR A 32 0.69 7.01 -12.61
CA TYR A 32 1.76 6.73 -13.57
C TYR A 32 1.34 5.77 -14.70
N CYS A 33 0.43 4.82 -14.39
CA CYS A 33 -0.16 3.92 -15.37
C CYS A 33 -1.13 4.65 -16.29
N ASP A 34 -1.89 5.64 -15.79
CA ASP A 34 -2.83 6.45 -16.59
C ASP A 34 -2.09 7.34 -17.61
N GLU A 35 -0.90 7.82 -17.25
CA GLU A 35 -0.02 8.60 -18.14
C GLU A 35 0.74 7.75 -19.19
N GLY A 36 0.49 6.43 -19.27
CA GLY A 36 1.07 5.55 -20.29
C GLY A 36 2.53 5.13 -20.03
N GLY A 37 2.99 5.23 -18.78
CA GLY A 37 4.31 4.77 -18.37
C GLY A 37 4.50 3.25 -18.50
N THR A 38 5.64 2.83 -19.07
CA THR A 38 5.94 1.41 -19.40
C THR A 38 6.49 0.57 -18.24
N PHE A 39 6.49 1.09 -17.01
CA PHE A 39 7.33 0.54 -15.93
C PHE A 39 6.83 -0.76 -15.29
N ALA A 40 5.57 -1.16 -15.50
CA ALA A 40 5.08 -2.46 -15.02
C ALA A 40 3.76 -2.89 -15.69
N LEU A 41 3.81 -3.32 -16.96
CA LEU A 41 2.67 -3.94 -17.66
C LEU A 41 1.97 -5.03 -16.81
N GLY A 42 2.70 -5.71 -15.93
CA GLY A 42 2.15 -6.70 -14.99
C GLY A 42 1.42 -6.12 -13.77
N VAL A 43 1.94 -5.04 -13.15
CA VAL A 43 1.33 -4.46 -11.93
C VAL A 43 0.18 -3.54 -12.30
N CYS A 44 0.30 -2.72 -13.35
CA CYS A 44 -0.81 -1.90 -13.86
C CYS A 44 -2.01 -2.77 -14.32
N SER A 45 -1.76 -3.98 -14.82
CA SER A 45 -2.82 -4.92 -15.22
C SER A 45 -3.52 -5.56 -14.01
N VAL A 46 -2.77 -5.87 -12.94
CA VAL A 46 -3.33 -6.41 -11.68
C VAL A 46 -4.10 -5.34 -10.90
N THR A 47 -3.64 -4.09 -10.88
CA THR A 47 -4.41 -2.99 -10.28
C THR A 47 -5.67 -2.68 -11.08
N ARG A 48 -5.67 -2.83 -12.41
CA ARG A 48 -6.90 -2.71 -13.24
C ARG A 48 -7.96 -3.78 -12.93
N LEU A 49 -7.57 -4.93 -12.37
CA LEU A 49 -8.47 -6.00 -11.92
C LEU A 49 -9.03 -5.78 -10.50
N ILE A 50 -8.43 -4.88 -9.73
CA ILE A 50 -8.87 -4.52 -8.38
C ILE A 50 -9.51 -3.14 -8.51
N PRO A 51 -10.85 -3.06 -8.70
CA PRO A 51 -11.54 -1.78 -8.73
C PRO A 51 -11.54 -1.23 -7.30
N TRP A 52 -10.56 -0.40 -6.99
CA TRP A 52 -10.69 0.53 -5.88
C TRP A 52 -11.51 1.73 -6.34
#